data_AF-A0A930F0T1-F1
#
_entry.id   AF-A0A930F0T1-F1
#
_cell.length_a   1.000
_cell.length_b   1.000
_cell.length_c   1.000
_cell.angle_alpha   90.00
_cell.angle_beta   90.00
_cell.angle_gamma   90.00
#
_symmetry.space_group_name_H-M   'P 1'
#
loop_
_entity.id
_entity.type
_entity.pdbx_description
1 polymer ?
#
loop_
_entity_poly.entity_id
_entity_poly.type
_entity_poly.pdbx_seq_one_letter_code
_entity_poly.pdbx_strand_id
1 'polypeptide(L)' 'MKAETPNGAETKNPRIMIYPSSRVLKLEEIQVVSERINDFLSDWTTHGELLSASFKIERNQFLI' A
#
# COMPACT_ATOMS: atom_id res chain seq x y z
N MET A 1 -41.05 -15.04 -3.87
CA MET A 1 -40.10 -14.44 -4.82
C MET A 1 -38.79 -14.24 -4.10
N LYS A 2 -37.74 -14.93 -4.54
CA LYS A 2 -36.38 -14.82 -3.99
C LYS A 2 -35.84 -13.47 -4.47
N ALA A 3 -35.43 -12.60 -3.55
CA ALA A 3 -34.82 -11.32 -3.94
C ALA A 3 -33.48 -11.63 -4.60
N GLU A 4 -33.39 -11.36 -5.91
CA GLU A 4 -32.15 -11.39 -6.65
C GLU A 4 -31.36 -10.15 -6.25
N THR A 5 -30.32 -10.32 -5.43
CA THR A 5 -29.36 -9.27 -5.12
C THR A 5 -28.68 -8.83 -6.42
N PRO A 6 -28.67 -7.54 -6.78
CA PRO A 6 -27.99 -7.09 -7.97
C PRO A 6 -26.47 -7.24 -7.77
N ASN A 7 -25.88 -7.95 -8.73
CA ASN A 7 -24.49 -8.02 -9.13
C ASN A 7 -23.48 -7.26 -8.24
N GLY A 8 -22.62 -8.00 -7.56
CA GLY A 8 -21.60 -7.50 -6.63
C GLY A 8 -20.56 -6.61 -7.32
N ALA A 9 -20.88 -5.33 -7.48
CA ALA A 9 -19.88 -4.31 -7.71
C ALA A 9 -19.11 -4.10 -6.40
N GLU A 10 -17.99 -4.81 -6.23
CA GLU A 10 -17.01 -4.45 -5.21
C GLU A 10 -16.62 -2.99 -5.40
N THR A 11 -17.00 -2.16 -4.44
CA THR A 11 -16.51 -0.79 -4.38
C THR A 11 -15.01 -0.86 -4.06
N LYS A 12 -14.17 -0.68 -5.09
CA LYS A 12 -12.71 -0.59 -4.94
C LYS A 12 -12.36 0.71 -4.21
N ASN A 13 -12.56 0.72 -2.90
CA ASN A 13 -12.11 1.81 -2.04
C ASN A 13 -10.61 1.62 -1.78
N PRO A 14 -9.75 2.58 -2.13
CA PRO A 14 -8.34 2.50 -1.78
C PRO A 14 -8.22 2.46 -0.26
N ARG A 15 -7.52 1.43 0.26
CA ARG A 15 -7.19 1.35 1.68
C ARG A 15 -5.90 2.15 1.91
N ILE A 16 -5.93 3.08 2.85
CA ILE A 16 -4.76 3.83 3.30
C ILE A 16 -4.29 3.20 4.60
N MET A 17 -3.01 2.86 4.69
CA MET A 17 -2.37 2.37 5.92
C MET A 17 -1.36 3.41 6.36
N ILE A 18 -1.22 3.65 7.66
CA ILE A 18 -0.24 4.60 8.17
C ILE A 18 0.56 3.90 9.26
N TYR A 19 1.86 3.80 9.04
CA TYR A 19 2.80 3.16 9.95
C TYR A 19 3.77 4.21 10.51
N PRO A 20 3.65 4.55 11.81
CA PRO A 20 4.59 5.45 12.46
C PRO A 20 5.88 4.70 12.85
N SER A 21 7.02 5.30 12.53
CA SER A 21 8.30 4.88 13.08
C SER A 21 8.47 5.36 14.52
N SER A 22 9.15 4.56 15.35
CA SER A 22 9.47 4.89 16.74
C SER A 22 10.42 6.09 16.88
N ARG A 23 11.10 6.46 15.79
CA ARG A 23 11.94 7.65 15.68
C ARG A 23 11.92 8.22 14.27
N VAL A 24 12.42 9.45 14.13
CA VAL A 24 12.69 10.03 12.81
C VAL A 24 13.75 9.19 12.08
N LEU A 25 13.45 8.88 10.82
CA LEU A 25 14.33 8.16 9.90
C LEU A 25 15.38 9.11 9.34
N LYS A 26 16.61 8.62 9.24
CA LYS A 26 17.67 9.32 8.51
C LYS A 26 17.47 9.17 7.01
N LEU A 27 18.10 10.05 6.23
CA LEU A 27 18.00 10.02 4.77
C LEU A 27 18.43 8.68 4.17
N GLU A 28 19.53 8.11 4.66
CA GLU A 28 20.04 6.78 4.26
C GLU A 28 19.01 5.67 4.51
N GLU A 29 18.25 5.75 5.62
CA GLU A 29 17.24 4.76 5.97
C GLU A 29 15.99 4.90 5.12
N ILE A 30 15.61 6.15 4.79
CA ILE A 30 14.52 6.44 3.87
C ILE A 30 14.81 5.87 2.49
N GLN A 31 16.04 5.99 2.00
CA GLN A 31 16.47 5.41 0.73
C GLN A 31 16.34 3.89 0.76
N VAL A 32 16.93 3.23 1.77
CA VAL A 32 16.87 1.77 1.92
C VAL A 32 15.44 1.25 2.02
N VAL A 33 14.58 1.91 2.80
CA VAL A 33 13.16 1.52 2.92
C VAL A 33 12.43 1.72 1.60
N SER A 34 12.69 2.83 0.90
CA SER A 34 12.04 3.13 -0.38
C SER A 34 12.40 2.11 -1.46
N GLU A 35 13.67 1.73 -1.57
CA GLU A 35 14.14 0.68 -2.49
C GLU A 35 13.42 -0.65 -2.19
N ARG A 36 13.41 -1.07 -0.92
CA ARG A 36 12.75 -2.33 -0.51
C ARG A 36 11.26 -2.35 -0.81
N ILE A 37 10.55 -1.23 -0.63
CA ILE A 37 9.12 -1.16 -0.92
C ILE A 37 8.90 -1.18 -2.44
N ASN A 38 9.73 -0.50 -3.23
CA ASN A 38 9.63 -0.56 -4.69
C ASN A 38 9.85 -1.99 -5.20
N ASP A 39 10.88 -2.69 -4.72
CA ASP A 39 11.15 -4.09 -5.06
C ASP A 39 9.98 -5.00 -4.65
N PHE A 40 9.40 -4.76 -3.47
CA PHE A 40 8.21 -5.50 -3.03
C PHE A 40 7.01 -5.23 -3.95
N LEU A 41 6.74 -3.98 -4.31
CA LEU A 41 5.60 -3.60 -5.15
C LEU A 41 5.74 -4.09 -6.59
N SER A 42 6.96 -4.21 -7.13
CA SER A 42 7.17 -4.76 -8.48
C SER A 42 6.88 -6.25 -8.55
N ASP A 43 7.18 -6.98 -7.47
CA ASP A 43 7.09 -8.44 -7.46
C ASP A 43 5.77 -8.95 -6.87
N TRP A 44 5.05 -8.11 -6.13
CA TRP A 44 3.82 -8.50 -5.46
C TRP A 44 2.61 -8.52 -6.40
N THR A 45 2.27 -9.72 -6.86
CA THR A 45 1.01 -9.97 -7.59
C THR A 45 -0.10 -10.43 -6.65
N THR A 46 -1.30 -9.87 -6.80
CA THR A 46 -2.51 -10.33 -6.09
C THR A 46 -3.42 -11.02 -7.10
N HIS A 47 -3.68 -12.32 -6.89
CA HIS A 47 -4.43 -13.17 -7.85
C HIS A 47 -3.87 -13.17 -9.28
N GLY A 48 -2.55 -13.00 -9.43
CA GLY A 48 -1.87 -12.96 -10.74
C GLY A 48 -1.92 -11.60 -11.45
N GLU A 49 -2.58 -10.60 -10.86
CA GLU A 49 -2.54 -9.21 -11.34
C GLU A 49 -1.55 -8.38 -10.52
N LEU A 50 -0.92 -7.40 -11.18
CA LEU A 50 -0.07 -6.43 -10.49
C LEU A 50 -0.87 -5.63 -9.48
N LEU A 51 -0.32 -5.49 -8.27
CA LEU A 51 -0.95 -4.69 -7.25
C LEU A 51 -0.91 -3.20 -7.64
N SER A 52 -2.08 -2.57 -7.75
CA SER A 52 -2.19 -1.13 -7.88
C SER A 52 -2.02 -0.45 -6.52
N ALA A 53 -0.77 -0.29 -6.08
CA ALA A 53 -0.42 0.38 -4.82
C ALA A 53 0.77 1.33 -4.99
N SER A 54 0.87 2.30 -4.10
CA SER A 54 2.00 3.22 -3.97
C SER A 54 2.24 3.52 -2.49
N PHE A 55 3.35 4.16 -2.19
CA PHE A 55 3.68 4.60 -0.84
C PHE A 55 4.28 6.00 -0.84
N LYS A 56 4.26 6.64 0.32
CA LYS A 56 5.05 7.84 0.61
C LYS A 56 5.59 7.82 2.03
N ILE A 57 6.72 8.48 2.23
CA ILE A 57 7.26 8.75 3.55
C ILE A 57 7.03 10.22 3.88
N GLU A 58 6.25 10.49 4.92
CA GLU A 58 5.93 11.85 5.38
C GLU A 58 6.69 12.18 6.65
N ARG A 59 7.22 13.42 6.71
CA ARG A 59 7.97 13.96 7.87
C ARG A 59 9.11 13.06 8.33
N ASN A 60 9.64 12.22 7.44
CA ASN A 60 10.65 11.22 7.74
C ASN A 60 10.27 10.27 8.89
N GLN A 61 8.97 10.05 9.13
CA GLN A 61 8.51 9.28 10.28
C GLN A 61 7.31 8.39 9.98
N PHE A 62 6.49 8.74 8.98
CA PHE A 62 5.28 8.00 8.66
C PHE A 62 5.42 7.36 7.29
N LEU A 63 5.31 6.04 7.21
CA LEU A 63 5.06 5.34 5.96
C LEU A 63 3.56 5.31 5.72
N ILE A 64 3.13 5.78 4.56
CA ILE A 64 1.73 5.87 4.14
C ILE A 64 1.56 5.11 2.83
#